data_AF-A0A8N5F2T5-F1
#
_entry.id   AF-A0A8N5F2T5-F1
#
_cell.length_a   1.000
_cell.length_b   1.000
_cell.length_c   1.000
_cell.angle_alpha   90.00
_cell.angle_beta   90.00
_cell.angle_gamma   90.00
#
_symmetry.space_group_name_H-M   'P 1'
#
loop_
_entity.id
_entity.type
_entity.pdbx_description
1 polymer ?
#
loop_
_entity_poly.entity_id
_entity_poly.type
_entity_poly.pdbx_seq_one_letter_code
_entity_poly.pdbx_strand_id
1 'polypeptide(L)'
;MVSQALALARRPHVVVAVYMVSQALALARRPHVVVATPGRLADHLRSSSTFSLSKVQFLVSPRSSPGGPGGDSPGFPPSLGRDSWQSLAVPGSGAGLGVLWVIPAQDCCACPCRVRTVQGLEQRYLLVPEALKDAYLVHLVQSFQDQHDDWAIIIFTKTCKDCQVLNMMLRKFSFPSVALHSMMKQKQRFAALAKFKSSIFKILIATDVAARGLDIPAVQVVINHNTPGLPKIYIHRVGRTARAGRKGMAITLVTQYDIHLVHAIEEEIKLQLPEFSVEEQLVLDILTQVNVTRRECEIELEGMDFDEKKEINKRKQMILEGKDPEQEARRKAELSRLRSRNREGRQKLQQSLHRRRQLQLRRKLHRRMERRKRKMEKEKEEQEEQ
;
A
#
# COMPACT_ATOMS: atom_id res chain seq x y z
N MET A 1 6.98 6.94 -20.96
CA MET A 1 6.87 7.11 -22.42
C MET A 1 6.05 8.33 -22.83
N VAL A 2 4.77 8.47 -22.45
CA VAL A 2 3.92 9.62 -22.86
C VAL A 2 4.56 11.00 -22.55
N SER A 3 5.09 11.19 -21.34
CA SER A 3 5.72 12.46 -20.93
C SER A 3 7.05 12.79 -21.63
N GLN A 4 7.79 11.79 -22.12
CA GLN A 4 9.06 12.02 -22.81
C GLN A 4 8.84 12.36 -24.29
N ALA A 5 7.78 11.85 -24.91
CA ALA A 5 7.45 12.19 -26.30
C ALA A 5 6.67 13.49 -26.46
N LEU A 6 5.86 13.87 -25.45
CA LEU A 6 5.32 15.23 -25.35
C LEU A 6 6.44 16.28 -25.30
N ALA A 7 7.64 15.93 -24.86
CA ALA A 7 8.78 16.86 -24.81
C ALA A 7 9.55 16.95 -26.15
N LEU A 8 9.47 15.94 -27.02
CA LEU A 8 10.22 15.87 -28.29
C LEU A 8 9.43 16.37 -29.51
N ALA A 9 8.10 16.40 -29.42
CA ALA A 9 7.25 16.89 -30.51
C ALA A 9 7.15 18.41 -30.49
N ARG A 10 7.35 19.07 -31.65
CA ARG A 10 7.17 20.52 -31.80
C ARG A 10 5.76 21.00 -31.46
N ARG A 11 4.74 20.13 -31.61
CA ARG A 11 3.32 20.37 -31.29
C ARG A 11 2.61 19.08 -30.84
N PRO A 12 2.73 18.65 -29.59
CA PRO A 12 2.04 17.48 -29.09
C PRO A 12 0.74 17.85 -28.38
N HIS A 13 -0.34 17.12 -28.67
CA HIS A 13 -1.64 17.35 -28.04
C HIS A 13 -2.22 16.07 -27.44
N VAL A 14 -2.74 16.20 -26.22
CA VAL A 14 -3.35 15.11 -25.46
C VAL A 14 -4.85 15.38 -25.37
N VAL A 15 -5.64 14.42 -25.83
CA VAL A 15 -7.10 14.46 -25.85
C VAL A 15 -7.62 13.52 -24.76
N VAL A 16 -7.82 14.05 -23.55
CA VAL A 16 -8.41 13.32 -22.43
C VAL A 16 -9.41 14.23 -21.73
N ALA A 17 -10.67 13.79 -21.58
CA ALA A 17 -11.71 14.35 -20.68
C ALA A 17 -11.70 15.89 -20.42
N VAL A 18 -11.53 16.72 -21.46
CA VAL A 18 -11.70 18.20 -21.42
C VAL A 18 -12.85 18.59 -22.38
N TYR A 19 -13.38 19.81 -22.25
CA TYR A 19 -14.41 20.41 -23.12
C TYR A 19 -14.16 20.14 -24.62
N MET A 20 -15.20 19.72 -25.36
CA MET A 20 -15.08 19.33 -26.78
C MET A 20 -14.56 20.46 -27.68
N VAL A 21 -15.02 21.68 -27.47
CA VAL A 21 -14.70 22.84 -28.32
C VAL A 21 -13.21 23.19 -28.27
N SER A 22 -12.59 23.15 -27.09
CA SER A 22 -11.16 23.45 -26.94
C SER A 22 -10.28 22.35 -27.56
N GLN A 23 -10.72 21.10 -27.47
CA GLN A 23 -10.05 19.97 -28.11
C GLN A 23 -10.13 20.07 -29.65
N ALA A 24 -11.29 20.42 -30.20
CA ALA A 24 -11.47 20.58 -31.65
C ALA A 24 -10.59 21.72 -32.21
N LEU A 25 -10.50 22.85 -31.50
CA LEU A 25 -9.66 23.98 -31.89
C LEU A 25 -8.16 23.67 -31.80
N ALA A 26 -7.76 22.81 -30.86
CA ALA A 26 -6.39 22.30 -30.78
C ALA A 26 -6.07 21.29 -31.91
N LEU A 27 -7.02 20.41 -32.25
CA LEU A 27 -6.88 19.49 -33.39
C LEU A 27 -6.83 20.23 -34.73
N ALA A 28 -7.54 21.35 -34.86
CA ALA A 28 -7.50 22.23 -36.03
C ALA A 28 -6.09 22.78 -36.32
N ARG A 29 -5.24 22.93 -35.30
CA ARG A 29 -3.85 23.39 -35.43
C ARG A 29 -2.90 22.33 -35.98
N ARG A 30 -3.43 21.17 -36.37
CA ARG A 30 -2.70 20.02 -36.97
C ARG A 30 -1.50 19.60 -36.12
N PRO A 31 -1.73 19.06 -34.91
CA PRO A 31 -0.66 18.54 -34.07
C PRO A 31 0.08 17.39 -34.74
N HIS A 32 1.37 17.26 -34.43
CA HIS A 32 2.20 16.16 -34.94
C HIS A 32 1.98 14.85 -34.17
N VAL A 33 1.55 14.94 -32.91
CA VAL A 33 1.29 13.79 -32.03
C VAL A 33 -0.05 13.97 -31.33
N VAL A 34 -0.88 12.93 -31.36
CA VAL A 34 -2.20 12.91 -30.72
C VAL A 34 -2.32 11.69 -29.81
N VAL A 35 -2.57 11.92 -28.52
CA VAL A 35 -2.83 10.87 -27.53
C VAL A 35 -4.29 10.94 -27.12
N ALA A 36 -5.10 9.91 -27.35
CA ALA A 36 -6.54 9.96 -27.10
C ALA A 36 -7.12 8.65 -26.53
N THR A 37 -8.31 8.71 -25.92
CA THR A 37 -9.14 7.51 -25.74
C THR A 37 -9.87 7.17 -27.06
N PRO A 38 -10.07 5.88 -27.41
CA PRO A 38 -10.66 5.50 -28.70
C PRO A 38 -12.05 6.09 -28.90
N GLY A 39 -12.90 6.05 -27.86
CA GLY A 39 -14.23 6.65 -27.90
C GLY A 39 -14.18 8.16 -28.14
N ARG A 40 -13.33 8.89 -27.42
CA ARG A 40 -13.23 10.35 -27.55
C ARG A 40 -12.66 10.78 -28.91
N LEU A 41 -11.71 10.02 -29.45
CA LEU A 41 -11.17 10.27 -30.78
C LEU A 41 -12.22 10.03 -31.86
N ALA A 42 -12.99 8.95 -31.74
CA ALA A 42 -14.06 8.61 -32.67
C ALA A 42 -15.18 9.68 -32.66
N ASP A 43 -15.47 10.26 -31.49
CA ASP A 43 -16.43 11.37 -31.39
C ASP A 43 -15.92 12.63 -32.10
N HIS A 44 -14.62 12.95 -32.01
CA HIS A 44 -14.03 14.06 -32.76
C HIS A 44 -14.07 13.83 -34.27
N LEU A 45 -13.84 12.60 -34.74
CA LEU A 45 -13.92 12.25 -36.17
C LEU A 45 -15.34 12.31 -36.72
N ARG A 46 -16.36 12.02 -35.89
CA ARG A 46 -17.78 12.05 -36.30
C ARG A 46 -18.40 13.45 -36.18
N SER A 47 -18.02 14.21 -35.15
CA SER A 47 -18.64 15.51 -34.84
C SER A 47 -17.95 16.70 -35.50
N SER A 48 -16.68 16.57 -35.91
CA SER A 48 -15.89 17.70 -36.42
C SER A 48 -15.17 17.31 -37.73
N SER A 49 -15.35 18.10 -38.79
CA SER A 49 -14.66 17.94 -40.09
C SER A 49 -13.24 18.52 -40.10
N THR A 50 -12.79 19.10 -38.98
CA THR A 50 -11.54 19.87 -38.88
C THR A 50 -10.28 19.00 -38.84
N PHE A 51 -10.41 17.70 -38.57
CA PHE A 51 -9.29 16.78 -38.41
C PHE A 51 -9.53 15.51 -39.22
N SER A 52 -8.51 15.08 -39.97
CA SER A 52 -8.53 13.86 -40.79
C SER A 52 -7.31 12.99 -40.50
N LEU A 53 -7.53 11.68 -40.48
CA LEU A 53 -6.49 10.66 -40.28
C LEU A 53 -5.79 10.24 -41.59
N SER A 54 -6.11 10.84 -42.75
CA SER A 54 -5.56 10.43 -44.05
C SER A 54 -4.03 10.52 -44.16
N LYS A 55 -3.37 11.29 -43.28
CA LYS A 55 -1.91 11.48 -43.26
C LYS A 55 -1.19 10.69 -42.15
N VAL A 56 -1.89 9.78 -41.49
CA VAL A 56 -1.33 8.97 -40.40
C VAL A 56 -0.49 7.84 -40.99
N GLN A 57 0.78 7.75 -40.57
CA GLN A 57 1.70 6.71 -41.06
C GLN A 57 1.80 5.50 -40.13
N PHE A 58 1.55 5.67 -38.83
CA PHE A 58 1.68 4.60 -37.84
C PHE A 58 0.57 4.71 -36.81
N LEU A 59 -0.09 3.58 -36.51
CA LEU A 59 -1.16 3.45 -35.51
C LEU A 59 -0.74 2.45 -34.43
N VAL A 60 -0.64 2.92 -33.18
CA VAL A 60 -0.37 2.06 -32.03
C VAL A 60 -1.66 1.85 -31.25
N SER A 61 -2.06 0.61 -31.06
CA SER A 61 -3.25 0.24 -30.28
C SER A 61 -2.84 -0.74 -29.17
N PRO A 62 -3.23 -0.52 -27.90
CA PRO A 62 -3.06 -1.56 -26.90
C PRO A 62 -4.00 -2.72 -27.24
N ARG A 63 -3.38 -3.89 -27.45
CA ARG A 63 -3.95 -5.20 -27.80
C ARG A 63 -5.42 -5.38 -27.37
N SER A 64 -6.32 -5.60 -28.33
CA SER A 64 -7.47 -6.48 -28.13
C SER A 64 -6.96 -7.93 -28.24
N SER A 65 -7.36 -8.80 -27.30
CA SER A 65 -6.99 -10.22 -27.34
C SER A 65 -7.41 -10.90 -28.66
N PRO A 66 -6.66 -11.89 -29.16
CA PRO A 66 -7.10 -12.68 -30.30
C PRO A 66 -8.16 -13.70 -29.85
N GLY A 67 -9.33 -13.67 -30.49
CA GLY A 67 -10.25 -14.82 -30.56
C GLY A 67 -11.22 -15.01 -29.40
N GLY A 68 -12.44 -14.50 -29.55
CA GLY A 68 -13.65 -15.07 -28.96
C GLY A 68 -14.78 -14.97 -30.00
N PRO A 69 -15.52 -16.05 -30.29
CA PRO A 69 -16.66 -15.95 -31.20
C PRO A 69 -17.80 -15.26 -30.45
N GLY A 70 -18.23 -14.10 -30.97
CA GLY A 70 -19.32 -13.32 -30.38
C GLY A 70 -18.83 -12.26 -29.40
N GLY A 71 -18.80 -11.01 -29.85
CA GLY A 71 -18.45 -9.87 -29.01
C GLY A 71 -18.27 -8.61 -29.85
N ASP A 72 -19.38 -7.92 -30.09
CA ASP A 72 -19.43 -6.64 -30.79
C ASP A 72 -18.42 -5.64 -30.22
N SER A 73 -17.46 -5.24 -31.06
CA SER A 73 -16.47 -4.22 -30.72
C SER A 73 -17.06 -2.83 -30.99
N PRO A 74 -16.89 -1.85 -30.08
CA PRO A 74 -17.47 -0.52 -30.27
C PRO A 74 -16.66 0.27 -31.31
N GLY A 75 -17.22 0.38 -32.53
CA GLY A 75 -17.27 1.63 -33.29
C GLY A 75 -15.98 2.20 -33.92
N PHE A 76 -15.23 1.42 -34.70
CA PHE A 76 -14.38 1.97 -35.78
C PHE A 76 -15.11 1.85 -37.13
N PRO A 77 -15.33 2.94 -37.89
CA PRO A 77 -15.99 2.85 -39.19
C PRO A 77 -15.08 2.17 -40.24
N PRO A 78 -15.64 1.48 -41.26
CA PRO A 78 -14.89 0.64 -42.20
C PRO A 78 -14.05 1.39 -43.25
N SER A 79 -13.86 2.71 -43.12
CA SER A 79 -13.40 3.58 -44.23
C SER A 79 -11.89 3.78 -44.34
N LEU A 80 -11.06 3.02 -43.63
CA LEU A 80 -9.60 3.05 -43.82
C LEU A 80 -9.13 1.86 -44.65
N GLY A 81 -8.70 2.14 -45.88
CA GLY A 81 -8.07 1.18 -46.79
C GLY A 81 -6.92 0.44 -46.11
N ARG A 82 -6.86 -0.88 -46.31
CA ARG A 82 -6.13 -1.84 -45.48
C ARG A 82 -4.70 -2.12 -45.98
N ASP A 83 -4.16 -1.30 -46.88
CA ASP A 83 -3.05 -1.72 -47.75
C ASP A 83 -1.66 -1.15 -47.42
N SER A 84 -1.46 -0.45 -46.28
CA SER A 84 -0.10 0.01 -45.91
C SER A 84 0.17 0.16 -44.40
N TRP A 85 -0.49 -0.63 -43.55
CA TRP A 85 -0.30 -0.53 -42.10
C TRP A 85 0.73 -1.52 -41.58
N GLN A 86 1.85 -1.05 -41.04
CA GLN A 86 2.72 -1.86 -40.19
C GLN A 86 2.13 -1.92 -38.78
N SER A 87 1.48 -3.04 -38.44
CA SER A 87 0.93 -3.28 -37.10
C SER A 87 2.05 -3.74 -36.15
N LEU A 88 2.30 -2.96 -35.10
CA LEU A 88 3.26 -3.30 -34.04
C LEU A 88 2.48 -3.64 -32.76
N ALA A 89 2.50 -4.91 -32.37
CA ALA A 89 1.79 -5.42 -31.20
C ALA A 89 2.59 -5.17 -29.91
N VAL A 90 1.99 -4.46 -28.95
CA VAL A 90 2.55 -4.23 -27.61
C VAL A 90 1.87 -5.16 -26.59
N PRO A 91 2.60 -5.88 -25.72
CA PRO A 91 2.00 -6.66 -24.64
C PRO A 91 1.76 -5.78 -23.40
N GLY A 92 0.50 -5.62 -23.00
CA GLY A 92 0.12 -4.96 -21.75
C GLY A 92 -1.37 -5.07 -21.46
N SER A 93 -1.72 -5.61 -20.29
CA SER A 93 -3.09 -5.83 -19.81
C SER A 93 -3.62 -4.58 -19.08
N GLY A 94 -4.79 -4.07 -19.49
CA GLY A 94 -5.62 -3.16 -18.69
C GLY A 94 -6.16 -1.92 -19.41
N ALA A 95 -7.40 -2.03 -19.92
CA ALA A 95 -8.41 -0.99 -20.15
C ALA A 95 -8.03 0.31 -20.91
N GLY A 96 -8.30 0.31 -22.22
CA GLY A 96 -9.11 1.37 -22.86
C GLY A 96 -8.49 2.74 -23.14
N LEU A 97 -7.26 2.84 -23.65
CA LEU A 97 -6.66 4.10 -24.14
C LEU A 97 -5.82 3.83 -25.40
N GLY A 98 -6.36 4.10 -26.60
CA GLY A 98 -5.69 3.91 -27.88
C GLY A 98 -4.74 5.07 -28.20
N VAL A 99 -3.44 4.87 -28.03
CA VAL A 99 -2.44 5.94 -28.18
C VAL A 99 -1.78 5.87 -29.56
N LEU A 100 -2.04 6.85 -30.43
CA LEU A 100 -1.45 6.96 -31.77
C LEU A 100 -0.03 7.58 -31.72
N TRP A 101 1.00 6.91 -32.26
CA TRP A 101 2.39 7.39 -32.32
C TRP A 101 2.94 7.39 -33.75
N VAL A 102 3.73 8.40 -34.13
CA VAL A 102 4.60 8.44 -35.32
C VAL A 102 5.95 9.07 -34.93
N ILE A 103 7.07 8.34 -35.02
CA ILE A 103 8.45 8.87 -34.89
C ILE A 103 9.37 8.05 -35.84
N PRO A 104 10.34 8.66 -36.56
CA PRO A 104 11.35 7.94 -37.33
C PRO A 104 12.46 7.35 -36.43
N ALA A 105 13.07 6.27 -36.92
CA ALA A 105 13.98 5.37 -36.21
C ALA A 105 15.19 6.05 -35.53
N GLN A 106 15.49 5.66 -34.29
CA GLN A 106 16.66 4.84 -33.93
C GLN A 106 16.56 4.40 -32.45
N ASP A 107 16.73 3.09 -32.23
CA ASP A 107 17.04 2.37 -30.99
C ASP A 107 16.42 2.81 -29.67
N CYS A 108 15.52 1.99 -29.10
CA CYS A 108 15.47 1.74 -27.65
C CYS A 108 14.54 0.58 -27.26
N CYS A 109 15.17 -0.56 -26.95
CA CYS A 109 14.86 -1.47 -25.84
C CYS A 109 13.38 -1.83 -25.58
N ALA A 110 12.91 -2.87 -26.26
CA ALA A 110 11.78 -3.67 -25.79
C ALA A 110 12.23 -4.55 -24.61
N CYS A 111 12.13 -4.03 -23.38
CA CYS A 111 12.26 -4.86 -22.18
C CYS A 111 10.86 -5.35 -21.75
N PRO A 112 10.56 -6.66 -21.81
CA PRO A 112 9.38 -7.19 -21.14
C PRO A 112 9.66 -7.13 -19.63
N CYS A 113 9.10 -6.14 -18.93
CA CYS A 113 9.18 -6.08 -17.48
C CYS A 113 8.29 -7.16 -16.85
N ARG A 114 8.75 -8.42 -16.90
CA ARG A 114 8.57 -9.30 -15.73
C ARG A 114 9.08 -8.49 -14.54
N VAL A 115 8.27 -8.40 -13.49
CA VAL A 115 8.63 -7.73 -12.24
C VAL A 115 9.77 -8.54 -11.61
N ARG A 116 10.98 -8.30 -12.11
CA ARG A 116 12.21 -8.97 -11.73
C ARG A 116 12.95 -8.02 -10.82
N THR A 117 13.43 -8.53 -9.69
CA THR A 117 14.32 -7.78 -8.81
C THR A 117 15.53 -7.27 -9.60
N VAL A 118 16.00 -6.08 -9.24
CA VAL A 118 17.07 -5.39 -9.98
C VAL A 118 18.38 -6.18 -9.84
N GLN A 119 19.09 -6.37 -10.94
CA GLN A 119 20.40 -7.04 -10.92
C GLN A 119 21.39 -6.18 -10.13
N GLY A 120 22.04 -6.74 -9.09
CA GLY A 120 22.98 -6.00 -8.22
C GLY A 120 22.39 -5.49 -6.90
N LEU A 121 21.16 -5.90 -6.55
CA LEU A 121 20.53 -5.61 -5.27
C LEU A 121 20.80 -6.73 -4.24
N GLU A 122 21.46 -6.39 -3.13
CA GLU A 122 21.55 -7.27 -1.96
C GLU A 122 20.29 -7.14 -1.12
N GLN A 123 19.58 -8.25 -0.92
CA GLN A 123 18.34 -8.30 -0.16
C GLN A 123 18.58 -9.18 1.06
N ARG A 124 18.31 -8.67 2.26
CA ARG A 124 18.50 -9.39 3.51
C ARG A 124 17.29 -9.22 4.42
N TYR A 125 17.05 -10.21 5.27
CA TYR A 125 16.08 -10.09 6.36
C TYR A 125 16.80 -10.02 7.70
N LEU A 126 16.18 -9.35 8.67
CA LEU A 126 16.63 -9.32 10.06
C LEU A 126 15.45 -9.75 10.94
N LEU A 127 15.63 -10.84 11.68
CA LEU A 127 14.60 -11.34 12.60
C LEU A 127 14.66 -10.55 13.91
N VAL A 128 13.56 -9.89 14.27
CA VAL A 128 13.51 -8.98 15.41
C VAL A 128 12.20 -9.15 16.19
N PRO A 129 12.25 -9.25 17.54
CA PRO A 129 11.06 -9.17 18.37
C PRO A 129 10.35 -7.83 18.20
N GLU A 130 9.01 -7.81 18.19
CA GLU A 130 8.26 -6.58 17.88
C GLU A 130 8.59 -5.40 18.81
N ALA A 131 8.83 -5.68 20.10
CA ALA A 131 9.18 -4.67 21.10
C ALA A 131 10.56 -4.01 20.87
N LEU A 132 11.45 -4.65 20.10
CA LEU A 132 12.82 -4.19 19.90
C LEU A 132 13.04 -3.54 18.53
N LYS A 133 12.04 -3.55 17.63
CA LYS A 133 12.19 -3.08 16.24
C LYS A 133 12.83 -1.72 16.10
N ASP A 134 12.42 -0.78 16.93
CA ASP A 134 12.92 0.60 16.88
C ASP A 134 14.39 0.69 17.28
N ALA A 135 14.81 -0.09 18.28
CA ALA A 135 16.19 -0.12 18.74
C ALA A 135 17.10 -0.69 17.63
N TYR A 136 16.67 -1.76 16.98
CA TYR A 136 17.35 -2.31 15.80
C TYR A 136 17.40 -1.30 14.64
N LEU A 137 16.33 -0.55 14.40
CA LEU A 137 16.32 0.49 13.37
C LEU A 137 17.35 1.58 13.66
N VAL A 138 17.42 2.07 14.90
CA VAL A 138 18.39 3.10 15.32
C VAL A 138 19.81 2.57 15.17
N HIS A 139 20.08 1.36 15.64
CA HIS A 139 21.38 0.71 15.50
C HIS A 139 21.80 0.54 14.03
N LEU A 140 20.88 0.14 13.15
CA LEU A 140 21.14 0.03 11.71
C LEU A 140 21.48 1.40 11.11
N VAL A 141 20.69 2.43 11.41
CA VAL A 141 20.94 3.79 10.92
C VAL A 141 22.30 4.30 11.38
N GLN A 142 22.66 4.08 12.65
CA GLN A 142 23.96 4.45 13.21
C GLN A 142 25.10 3.69 12.51
N SER A 143 25.01 2.37 12.43
CA SER A 143 25.99 1.52 11.75
C SER A 143 26.21 1.95 10.30
N PHE A 144 25.13 2.33 9.62
CA PHE A 144 25.23 2.78 8.25
C PHE A 144 25.90 4.15 8.14
N GLN A 145 25.55 5.07 9.02
CA GLN A 145 26.15 6.40 9.02
C GLN A 145 27.64 6.38 9.35
N ASP A 146 28.08 5.47 10.23
CA ASP A 146 29.49 5.32 10.61
C ASP A 146 30.36 4.76 9.48
N GLN A 147 29.79 3.93 8.59
CA GLN A 147 30.54 3.32 7.48
C GLN A 147 30.77 4.32 6.33
N HIS A 148 29.77 5.14 5.98
CA HIS A 148 29.86 6.08 4.87
C HIS A 148 28.99 7.31 5.06
N ASP A 149 29.58 8.49 4.87
CA ASP A 149 28.87 9.75 4.95
C ASP A 149 27.83 9.96 3.83
N ASP A 150 28.03 9.41 2.63
CA ASP A 150 27.21 9.74 1.44
C ASP A 150 25.99 8.85 1.20
N TRP A 151 25.53 8.13 2.23
CA TRP A 151 24.39 7.23 2.08
C TRP A 151 23.05 7.92 2.20
N ALA A 152 22.20 7.72 1.20
CA ALA A 152 20.78 8.03 1.29
C ALA A 152 20.01 6.77 1.70
N ILE A 153 19.25 6.89 2.78
CA ILE A 153 18.47 5.82 3.39
C ILE A 153 16.99 6.15 3.24
N ILE A 154 16.19 5.19 2.78
CA ILE A 154 14.74 5.27 2.85
C ILE A 154 14.20 4.20 3.80
N ILE A 155 13.31 4.61 4.71
CA ILE A 155 12.67 3.74 5.69
C ILE A 155 11.18 3.65 5.37
N PHE A 156 10.69 2.44 5.12
CA PHE A 156 9.28 2.20 4.83
C PHE A 156 8.49 1.73 6.06
N THR A 157 7.41 2.43 6.37
CA THR A 157 6.51 2.14 7.49
C THR A 157 5.09 1.86 7.02
N LYS A 158 4.33 1.13 7.84
CA LYS A 158 2.94 0.76 7.53
C LYS A 158 1.96 1.91 7.77
N THR A 159 2.07 2.62 8.90
CA THR A 159 1.10 3.65 9.30
C THR A 159 1.68 5.07 9.20
N CYS A 160 0.80 6.06 9.04
CA CYS A 160 1.22 7.46 9.03
C CYS A 160 1.63 7.96 10.42
N LYS A 161 1.08 7.38 11.50
CA LYS A 161 1.45 7.70 12.88
C LYS A 161 2.90 7.26 13.12
N ASP A 162 3.22 6.01 12.82
CA ASP A 162 4.58 5.47 12.98
C ASP A 162 5.61 6.24 12.14
N CYS A 163 5.24 6.62 10.92
CA CYS A 163 6.09 7.46 10.07
C CYS A 163 6.50 8.79 10.75
N GLN A 164 5.57 9.41 11.47
CA GLN A 164 5.82 10.68 12.15
C GLN A 164 6.56 10.48 13.47
N VAL A 165 6.16 9.48 14.27
CA VAL A 165 6.82 9.10 15.53
C VAL A 165 8.29 8.76 15.30
N LEU A 166 8.58 7.89 14.32
CA LEU A 166 9.97 7.53 13.99
C LEU A 166 10.78 8.73 13.53
N ASN A 167 10.19 9.67 12.79
CA ASN A 167 10.89 10.89 12.37
C ASN A 167 11.20 11.81 13.56
N MET A 168 10.29 11.93 14.53
CA MET A 168 10.56 12.69 15.76
C MET A 168 11.63 12.00 16.61
N MET A 169 11.52 10.68 16.76
CA MET A 169 12.47 9.86 17.50
C MET A 169 13.89 9.97 16.91
N LEU A 170 14.07 9.72 15.61
CA LEU A 170 15.37 9.83 14.95
C LEU A 170 15.99 11.21 15.10
N ARG A 171 15.19 12.28 15.06
CA ARG A 171 15.68 13.65 15.30
C ARG A 171 16.17 13.87 16.72
N LYS A 172 15.50 13.27 17.73
CA LYS A 172 15.97 13.31 19.13
C LYS A 172 17.29 12.56 19.30
N PHE A 173 17.52 11.49 18.53
CA PHE A 173 18.80 10.78 18.44
C PHE A 173 19.83 11.47 17.53
N SER A 174 19.64 12.76 17.21
CA SER A 174 20.54 13.55 16.35
C SER A 174 20.68 13.06 14.90
N PHE A 175 19.74 12.23 14.42
CA PHE A 175 19.67 11.80 13.03
C PHE A 175 18.71 12.71 12.22
N PRO A 176 19.23 13.57 11.33
CA PRO A 176 18.39 14.46 10.55
C PRO A 176 17.56 13.65 9.54
N SER A 177 16.26 13.56 9.81
CA SER A 177 15.30 12.81 8.99
C SER A 177 14.11 13.65 8.52
N VAL A 178 13.47 13.20 7.45
CA VAL A 178 12.26 13.79 6.90
C VAL A 178 11.18 12.71 6.78
N ALA A 179 9.95 13.04 7.21
CA ALA A 179 8.79 12.19 7.03
C ALA A 179 8.02 12.52 5.74
N LEU A 180 7.44 11.49 5.12
CA LEU A 180 6.60 11.59 3.94
C LEU A 180 5.39 10.64 4.08
N HIS A 181 4.25 11.21 4.46
CA HIS A 181 3.01 10.46 4.67
C HIS A 181 1.81 11.14 4.01
N SER A 182 0.69 10.42 3.86
CA SER A 182 -0.50 10.90 3.14
C SER A 182 -1.25 12.05 3.83
N MET A 183 -1.13 12.17 5.16
CA MET A 183 -1.76 13.24 5.94
C MET A 183 -1.06 14.62 5.82
N MET A 184 0.11 14.69 5.16
CA MET A 184 0.82 15.94 4.92
C MET A 184 0.15 16.75 3.79
N LYS A 185 0.17 18.08 3.88
CA LYS A 185 -0.27 18.92 2.76
C LYS A 185 0.67 18.71 1.57
N GLN A 186 0.14 18.77 0.35
CA GLN A 186 0.93 18.52 -0.86
C GLN A 186 2.17 19.44 -0.98
N LYS A 187 2.05 20.72 -0.59
CA LYS A 187 3.19 21.67 -0.51
C LYS A 187 4.29 21.18 0.44
N GLN A 188 3.92 20.64 1.59
CA GLN A 188 4.87 20.08 2.56
C GLN A 188 5.52 18.81 2.03
N ARG A 189 4.78 17.95 1.31
CA ARG A 189 5.33 16.75 0.65
C ARG A 189 6.41 17.12 -0.38
N PHE A 190 6.16 18.12 -1.21
CA PHE A 190 7.16 18.60 -2.17
C PHE A 190 8.37 19.25 -1.50
N ALA A 191 8.18 20.04 -0.44
CA ALA A 191 9.28 20.62 0.32
C ALA A 191 10.15 19.55 1.00
N ALA A 192 9.52 18.53 1.60
CA ALA A 192 10.19 17.37 2.17
C ALA A 192 11.02 16.60 1.12
N LEU A 193 10.42 16.35 -0.04
CA LEU A 193 11.11 15.67 -1.14
C LEU A 193 12.26 16.52 -1.71
N ALA A 194 12.09 17.84 -1.84
CA ALA A 194 13.13 18.75 -2.31
C ALA A 194 14.35 18.72 -1.36
N LYS A 195 14.09 18.77 -0.05
CA LYS A 195 15.11 18.66 1.01
C LYS A 195 15.90 17.34 0.96
N PHE A 196 15.22 16.25 0.61
CA PHE A 196 15.86 14.95 0.41
C PHE A 196 16.65 14.90 -0.90
N LYS A 197 16.09 15.42 -2.00
CA LYS A 197 16.76 15.47 -3.32
C LYS A 197 18.02 16.34 -3.31
N SER A 198 18.06 17.39 -2.49
CA SER A 198 19.23 18.23 -2.30
C SER A 198 20.24 17.66 -1.31
N SER A 199 20.05 16.43 -0.83
CA SER A 199 20.92 15.74 0.13
C SER A 199 21.12 16.49 1.47
N ILE A 200 20.25 17.45 1.79
CA ILE A 200 20.28 18.15 3.09
C ILE A 200 19.88 17.16 4.19
N PHE A 201 18.91 16.30 3.89
CA PHE A 201 18.53 15.18 4.74
C PHE A 201 18.84 13.89 4.00
N LYS A 202 19.61 13.02 4.66
CA LYS A 202 20.04 11.73 4.11
C LYS A 202 19.02 10.61 4.40
N ILE A 203 18.12 10.82 5.36
CA ILE A 203 17.14 9.82 5.79
C ILE A 203 15.72 10.29 5.46
N LEU A 204 14.99 9.47 4.70
CA LEU A 204 13.57 9.68 4.36
C LEU A 204 12.72 8.55 4.93
N ILE A 205 11.74 8.86 5.76
CA ILE A 205 10.75 7.90 6.24
C ILE A 205 9.47 8.08 5.42
N ALA A 206 8.95 7.01 4.82
CA ALA A 206 7.80 7.08 3.93
C ALA A 206 6.82 5.91 4.09
N THR A 207 5.54 6.18 3.78
CA THR A 207 4.52 5.13 3.63
C THR A 207 4.32 4.75 2.16
N ASP A 208 3.80 3.55 1.89
CA ASP A 208 3.58 3.04 0.53
C ASP A 208 2.72 3.97 -0.34
N VAL A 209 1.71 4.59 0.26
CA VAL A 209 0.79 5.52 -0.43
C VAL A 209 1.53 6.80 -0.82
N ALA A 210 2.39 7.29 0.07
CA ALA A 210 3.08 8.54 -0.16
C ALA A 210 4.18 8.41 -1.21
N ALA A 211 4.77 7.21 -1.37
CA ALA A 211 5.79 6.91 -2.37
C ALA A 211 5.25 6.67 -3.79
N ARG A 212 3.93 6.51 -3.97
CA ARG A 212 3.29 6.35 -5.29
C ARG A 212 3.03 7.72 -5.93
N GLY A 213 3.40 7.86 -7.21
CA GLY A 213 3.19 9.09 -7.98
C GLY A 213 4.16 10.24 -7.65
N LEU A 214 5.10 10.02 -6.72
CA LEU A 214 6.23 10.93 -6.51
C LEU A 214 7.51 10.29 -7.06
N ASP A 215 8.28 11.11 -7.76
CA ASP A 215 9.61 10.75 -8.25
C ASP A 215 10.63 10.87 -7.11
N ILE A 216 10.76 9.79 -6.34
CA ILE A 216 11.78 9.65 -5.28
C ILE A 216 13.11 9.25 -5.95
N PRO A 217 14.22 9.95 -5.65
CA PRO A 217 15.52 9.66 -6.24
C PRO A 217 15.98 8.23 -5.87
N ALA A 218 16.91 7.70 -6.66
CA ALA A 218 17.53 6.40 -6.35
C ALA A 218 18.33 6.51 -5.04
N VAL A 219 18.09 5.59 -4.12
CA VAL A 219 18.77 5.53 -2.81
C VAL A 219 19.69 4.32 -2.75
N GLN A 220 20.67 4.33 -1.86
CA GLN A 220 21.61 3.22 -1.68
C GLN A 220 20.99 2.14 -0.79
N VAL A 221 20.39 2.54 0.33
CA VAL A 221 19.84 1.63 1.34
C VAL A 221 18.33 1.79 1.47
N VAL A 222 17.61 0.67 1.41
CA VAL A 222 16.18 0.59 1.69
C VAL A 222 15.98 -0.24 2.96
N ILE A 223 15.34 0.34 3.96
CA ILE A 223 15.00 -0.34 5.21
C ILE A 223 13.48 -0.49 5.28
N ASN A 224 12.98 -1.72 5.30
CA ASN A 224 11.59 -2.00 5.56
C ASN A 224 11.40 -2.20 7.07
N HIS A 225 10.91 -1.18 7.77
CA HIS A 225 10.61 -1.28 9.20
C HIS A 225 9.45 -2.26 9.47
N ASN A 226 8.51 -2.35 8.54
CA ASN A 226 7.45 -3.35 8.54
C ASN A 226 7.52 -4.18 7.25
N THR A 227 7.43 -5.50 7.40
CA THR A 227 7.27 -6.42 6.28
C THR A 227 6.00 -6.05 5.48
N PRO A 228 6.10 -5.86 4.16
CA PRO A 228 4.95 -5.55 3.33
C PRO A 228 4.02 -6.77 3.24
N GLY A 229 2.70 -6.54 3.33
CA GLY A 229 1.71 -7.62 3.27
C GLY A 229 1.53 -8.27 1.90
N LEU A 230 2.10 -7.70 0.84
CA LEU A 230 2.03 -8.23 -0.52
C LEU A 230 3.41 -8.22 -1.18
N PRO A 231 3.85 -9.32 -1.84
CA PRO A 231 5.15 -9.39 -2.52
C PRO A 231 5.37 -8.29 -3.58
N LYS A 232 4.31 -7.92 -4.30
CA LYS A 232 4.38 -6.82 -5.28
C LYS A 232 4.76 -5.48 -4.66
N ILE A 233 4.33 -5.21 -3.43
CA ILE A 233 4.70 -3.98 -2.70
C ILE A 233 6.18 -4.05 -2.32
N TYR A 234 6.66 -5.20 -1.86
CA TYR A 234 8.08 -5.41 -1.57
C TYR A 234 8.96 -5.06 -2.77
N ILE A 235 8.63 -5.59 -3.96
CA ILE A 235 9.44 -5.35 -5.17
C ILE A 235 9.45 -3.85 -5.54
N HIS A 236 8.36 -3.13 -5.34
CA HIS A 236 8.32 -1.68 -5.56
C HIS A 236 9.13 -0.85 -4.55
N ARG A 237 9.27 -1.34 -3.31
CA ARG A 237 10.08 -0.71 -2.27
C ARG A 237 11.56 -0.91 -2.54
N VAL A 238 11.98 -2.16 -2.77
CA VAL A 238 13.39 -2.46 -3.07
C VAL A 238 13.81 -1.95 -4.44
N GLY A 239 12.87 -1.81 -5.38
CA GLY A 239 13.08 -1.11 -6.65
C GLY A 239 13.34 0.41 -6.53
N ARG A 240 13.45 0.96 -5.31
CA ARG A 240 13.95 2.32 -5.06
C ARG A 240 15.47 2.40 -5.00
N THR A 241 16.13 1.26 -4.78
CA THR A 241 17.59 1.14 -4.82
C THR A 241 18.05 0.41 -6.09
N ALA A 242 19.36 0.27 -6.25
CA ALA A 242 20.05 -0.40 -7.35
C ALA A 242 19.68 0.08 -8.77
N ARG A 243 19.20 1.32 -8.92
CA ARG A 243 18.86 1.89 -10.23
C ARG A 243 20.13 2.28 -11.00
N ALA A 244 20.10 2.12 -12.33
CA ALA A 244 21.18 2.51 -13.24
C ALA A 244 22.56 1.86 -12.93
N GLY A 245 22.57 0.59 -12.54
CA GLY A 245 23.81 -0.19 -12.37
C GLY A 245 24.58 0.04 -11.06
N ARG A 246 24.01 0.82 -10.12
CA ARG A 246 24.58 0.98 -8.77
C ARG A 246 24.28 -0.25 -7.91
N LYS A 247 25.20 -0.60 -7.02
CA LYS A 247 24.93 -1.58 -5.96
C LYS A 247 23.97 -0.96 -4.95
N GLY A 248 23.06 -1.78 -4.44
CA GLY A 248 22.04 -1.36 -3.50
C GLY A 248 21.80 -2.41 -2.43
N MET A 249 21.42 -2.00 -1.23
CA MET A 249 21.08 -2.90 -0.13
C MET A 249 19.63 -2.68 0.31
N ALA A 250 18.91 -3.77 0.54
CA ALA A 250 17.58 -3.76 1.11
C ALA A 250 17.52 -4.66 2.34
N ILE A 251 17.23 -4.09 3.51
CA ILE A 251 17.06 -4.81 4.77
C ILE A 251 15.59 -4.78 5.16
N THR A 252 15.05 -5.93 5.55
CA THR A 252 13.66 -6.05 6.03
C THR A 252 13.62 -6.57 7.45
N LEU A 253 13.01 -5.79 8.35
CA LEU A 253 12.76 -6.20 9.73
C LEU A 253 11.54 -7.11 9.77
N VAL A 254 11.74 -8.34 10.23
CA VAL A 254 10.73 -9.41 10.27
C VAL A 254 10.44 -9.78 11.71
N THR A 255 9.17 -9.92 12.06
CA THR A 255 8.77 -10.48 13.37
C THR A 255 8.41 -11.95 13.27
N GLN A 256 8.28 -12.59 14.43
CA GLN A 256 7.69 -13.92 14.55
C GLN A 256 6.30 -14.05 13.89
N TYR A 257 5.54 -12.97 13.78
CA TYR A 257 4.21 -12.99 13.15
C TYR A 257 4.25 -12.83 11.62
N ASP A 258 5.36 -12.27 11.10
CA ASP A 258 5.49 -11.89 9.69
C ASP A 258 6.23 -12.95 8.85
N ILE A 259 6.58 -14.10 9.43
CA ILE A 259 7.33 -15.17 8.75
C ILE A 259 6.63 -15.63 7.47
N HIS A 260 5.30 -15.79 7.52
CA HIS A 260 4.50 -16.19 6.36
C HIS A 260 4.59 -15.18 5.20
N LEU A 261 4.75 -13.88 5.50
CA LEU A 261 4.89 -12.84 4.49
C LEU A 261 6.24 -12.92 3.79
N VAL A 262 7.31 -13.28 4.52
CA VAL A 262 8.64 -13.47 3.95
C VAL A 262 8.63 -14.64 2.98
N HIS A 263 8.06 -15.78 3.37
CA HIS A 263 7.94 -16.92 2.45
C HIS A 263 7.16 -16.59 1.17
N ALA A 264 6.07 -15.81 1.28
CA ALA A 264 5.34 -15.35 0.11
C ALA A 264 6.19 -14.41 -0.79
N ILE A 265 7.09 -13.62 -0.20
CA ILE A 265 8.04 -12.78 -0.94
C ILE A 265 9.11 -13.64 -1.62
N GLU A 266 9.66 -14.63 -0.92
CA GLU A 266 10.66 -15.56 -1.45
C GLU A 266 10.11 -16.40 -2.61
N GLU A 267 8.85 -16.81 -2.54
CA GLU A 267 8.16 -17.54 -3.61
C GLU A 267 8.02 -16.69 -4.89
N GLU A 268 7.66 -15.42 -4.75
CA GLU A 268 7.51 -14.49 -5.88
C GLU A 268 8.89 -14.14 -6.51
N ILE A 269 9.90 -13.91 -5.68
CA ILE A 269 11.26 -13.55 -6.13
C ILE A 269 12.04 -14.77 -6.62
N LYS A 270 11.66 -15.98 -6.14
CA LYS A 270 12.36 -17.25 -6.35
C LYS A 270 13.80 -17.23 -5.83
N LEU A 271 14.03 -16.51 -4.73
CA LEU A 271 15.33 -16.40 -4.07
C LEU A 271 15.10 -16.42 -2.57
N GLN A 272 15.90 -17.20 -1.85
CA GLN A 272 15.91 -17.19 -0.40
C GLN A 272 16.70 -15.98 0.10
N LEU A 273 16.09 -15.23 1.02
CA LEU A 273 16.71 -14.04 1.57
C LEU A 273 17.73 -14.48 2.63
N PRO A 274 19.01 -14.08 2.56
CA PRO A 274 19.95 -14.34 3.64
C PRO A 274 19.62 -13.49 4.87
N GLU A 275 19.94 -14.06 6.03
CA GLU A 275 19.85 -13.37 7.32
C GLU A 275 20.96 -12.33 7.46
N PHE A 276 20.62 -11.18 8.06
CA PHE A 276 21.57 -10.15 8.43
C PHE A 276 21.93 -10.30 9.91
N SER A 277 23.22 -10.49 10.21
CA SER A 277 23.71 -10.57 11.58
C SER A 277 23.89 -9.17 12.19
N VAL A 278 23.40 -8.98 13.41
CA VAL A 278 23.59 -7.74 14.19
C VAL A 278 24.09 -8.11 15.59
N GLU A 279 24.96 -7.29 16.16
CA GLU A 279 25.43 -7.43 17.53
C GLU A 279 24.32 -7.03 18.52
N GLU A 280 23.66 -8.02 19.10
CA GLU A 280 22.50 -7.81 19.99
C GLU A 280 22.85 -7.00 21.25
N GLN A 281 24.09 -7.08 21.73
CA GLN A 281 24.54 -6.40 22.94
C GLN A 281 24.41 -4.87 22.82
N LEU A 282 24.87 -4.31 21.71
CA LEU A 282 24.78 -2.86 21.43
C LEU A 282 23.33 -2.39 21.33
N VAL A 283 22.44 -3.26 20.84
CA VAL A 283 21.02 -2.94 20.73
C VAL A 283 20.34 -2.89 22.11
N LEU A 284 20.72 -3.79 23.03
CA LEU A 284 20.17 -3.84 24.37
C LEU A 284 20.53 -2.59 25.20
N ASP A 285 21.72 -2.03 25.00
CA ASP A 285 22.16 -0.81 25.69
C ASP A 285 21.31 0.41 25.30
N ILE A 286 20.96 0.51 24.02
CA ILE A 286 20.19 1.64 23.47
C ILE A 286 18.68 1.45 23.65
N LEU A 287 18.23 0.22 23.93
CA LEU A 287 16.82 -0.17 24.00
C LEU A 287 15.99 0.71 24.94
N THR A 288 16.47 0.90 26.16
CA THR A 288 15.72 1.63 27.19
C THR A 288 15.51 3.07 26.77
N GLN A 289 16.56 3.70 26.24
CA GLN A 289 16.50 5.08 25.75
C GLN A 289 15.52 5.19 24.59
N VAL A 290 15.59 4.30 23.59
CA VAL A 290 14.69 4.30 22.43
C VAL A 290 13.23 4.14 22.84
N ASN A 291 12.93 3.22 23.75
CA ASN A 291 11.56 3.01 24.20
C ASN A 291 10.99 4.22 24.95
N VAL A 292 11.80 4.88 25.78
CA VAL A 292 11.40 6.12 26.47
C VAL A 292 11.16 7.23 25.45
N THR A 293 12.11 7.46 24.55
CA THR A 293 12.01 8.50 23.52
C THR A 293 10.82 8.26 22.57
N ARG A 294 10.54 7.01 22.21
CA ARG A 294 9.38 6.65 21.39
C ARG A 294 8.08 7.02 22.11
N ARG A 295 7.94 6.66 23.39
CA ARG A 295 6.75 6.99 24.20
C ARG A 295 6.56 8.49 24.35
N GLU A 296 7.63 9.24 24.60
CA GLU A 296 7.57 10.71 24.62
C GLU A 296 7.07 11.29 23.29
N CYS A 297 7.63 10.82 22.17
CA CYS A 297 7.20 11.26 20.84
C CYS A 297 5.73 10.89 20.54
N GLU A 298 5.25 9.75 21.02
CA GLU A 298 3.84 9.37 20.90
C GLU A 298 2.92 10.30 21.68
N ILE A 299 3.30 10.66 22.92
CA ILE A 299 2.56 11.61 23.75
C ILE A 299 2.56 13.01 23.12
N GLU A 300 3.72 13.48 22.64
CA GLU A 300 3.83 14.76 21.93
C GLU A 300 2.94 14.79 20.69
N LEU A 301 2.93 13.71 19.90
CA LEU A 301 2.12 13.63 18.69
C LEU A 301 0.61 13.60 18.98
N GLU A 302 0.20 12.96 20.08
CA GLU A 302 -1.19 12.98 20.57
C GLU A 302 -1.60 14.37 21.04
N GLY A 303 -0.68 15.14 21.64
CA GLY A 303 -0.91 16.54 22.01
C GLY A 303 -0.97 17.53 20.83
N MET A 304 -0.56 17.14 19.62
CA MET A 304 -0.57 17.98 18.41
C MET A 304 -1.82 17.78 17.52
N ASP A 305 -2.89 17.17 18.05
CA ASP A 305 -4.19 17.01 17.36
C ASP A 305 -4.11 16.26 16.02
N PHE A 306 -3.20 15.28 15.91
CA PHE A 306 -3.08 14.47 14.69
C PHE A 306 -4.39 13.73 14.34
N ASP A 307 -5.15 13.33 15.37
CA ASP A 307 -6.44 12.66 15.22
C ASP A 307 -7.58 13.62 14.84
N GLU A 308 -7.54 14.89 15.25
CA GLU A 308 -8.53 15.87 14.82
C GLU A 308 -8.46 16.09 13.32
N LYS A 309 -7.26 16.16 12.75
CA LYS A 309 -7.06 16.30 11.30
C LYS A 309 -7.58 15.08 10.53
N LYS A 310 -7.48 13.89 11.11
CA LYS A 310 -8.04 12.65 10.56
C LYS A 310 -9.57 12.69 10.59
N GLU A 311 -10.15 13.15 11.68
CA GLU A 311 -11.60 13.28 11.83
C GLU A 311 -12.16 14.39 10.92
N ILE A 312 -11.47 15.52 10.77
CA ILE A 312 -11.82 16.59 9.83
C ILE A 312 -11.80 16.07 8.39
N ASN A 313 -10.75 15.34 7.99
CA ASN A 313 -10.68 14.77 6.64
C ASN A 313 -11.82 13.77 6.38
N LYS A 314 -12.13 12.95 7.38
CA LYS A 314 -13.25 12.00 7.31
C LYS A 314 -14.60 12.70 7.23
N ARG A 315 -14.81 13.77 8.01
CA ARG A 315 -16.00 14.63 7.92
C ARG A 315 -16.13 15.26 6.55
N LYS A 316 -15.05 15.82 5.99
CA LYS A 316 -15.03 16.37 4.63
C LYS A 316 -15.36 15.32 3.56
N GLN A 317 -14.88 14.09 3.74
CA GLN A 317 -15.18 12.99 2.84
C GLN A 317 -16.65 12.58 2.94
N MET A 318 -17.23 12.52 4.14
CA MET A 318 -18.68 12.28 4.33
C MET A 318 -19.52 13.37 3.65
N ILE A 319 -19.12 14.64 3.77
CA ILE A 319 -19.78 15.77 3.09
C ILE A 319 -19.66 15.62 1.55
N LEU A 320 -18.50 15.24 1.03
CA LEU A 320 -18.29 15.00 -0.40
C LEU A 320 -19.16 13.84 -0.93
N GLU A 321 -19.37 12.81 -0.11
CA GLU A 321 -20.29 11.69 -0.38
C GLU A 321 -21.78 12.07 -0.24
N GLY A 322 -22.10 13.32 0.10
CA GLY A 322 -23.48 13.80 0.29
C GLY A 322 -24.13 13.32 1.59
N LYS A 323 -23.35 12.77 2.53
CA LYS A 323 -23.84 12.29 3.82
C LYS A 323 -23.62 13.35 4.88
N ASP A 324 -24.68 13.67 5.63
CA ASP A 324 -24.58 14.57 6.77
C ASP A 324 -23.82 13.87 7.92
N PRO A 325 -22.65 14.40 8.34
CA PRO A 325 -21.81 13.77 9.35
C PRO A 325 -22.49 13.65 10.72
N GLU A 326 -23.42 14.54 11.07
CA GLU A 326 -24.15 14.46 12.35
C GLU A 326 -25.20 13.35 12.31
N GLN A 327 -25.91 13.20 11.20
CA GLN A 327 -26.91 12.14 11.05
C GLN A 327 -26.26 10.75 11.03
N GLU A 328 -25.11 10.61 10.36
CA GLU A 328 -24.34 9.36 10.32
C GLU A 328 -23.81 9.01 11.72
N ALA A 329 -23.30 10.00 12.47
CA ALA A 329 -22.83 9.81 13.83
C ALA A 329 -23.97 9.38 14.78
N ARG A 330 -25.15 10.00 14.67
CA ARG A 330 -26.35 9.61 15.43
C ARG A 330 -26.78 8.17 15.10
N ARG A 331 -26.87 7.81 13.82
CA ARG A 331 -27.17 6.44 13.37
C ARG A 331 -26.16 5.42 13.93
N LYS A 332 -24.87 5.75 13.90
CA LYS A 332 -23.81 4.87 14.39
C LYS A 332 -23.84 4.71 15.91
N ALA A 333 -24.11 5.79 16.64
CA ALA A 333 -24.29 5.76 18.09
C ALA A 333 -25.52 4.92 18.47
N GLU A 334 -26.63 5.10 17.77
CA GLU A 334 -27.84 4.28 17.96
C GLU A 334 -27.57 2.80 17.69
N LEU A 335 -26.94 2.47 16.56
CA LEU A 335 -26.52 1.10 16.23
C LEU A 335 -25.59 0.49 17.29
N SER A 336 -24.66 1.27 17.85
CA SER A 336 -23.78 0.80 18.93
C SER A 336 -24.55 0.51 20.23
N ARG A 337 -25.52 1.35 20.60
CA ARG A 337 -26.41 1.15 21.76
C ARG A 337 -27.30 -0.10 21.58
N LEU A 338 -27.83 -0.31 20.38
CA LEU A 338 -28.57 -1.54 20.04
C LEU A 338 -27.66 -2.77 20.14
N ARG A 339 -26.42 -2.69 19.66
CA ARG A 339 -25.44 -3.80 19.74
C ARG A 339 -25.05 -4.12 21.17
N SER A 340 -24.79 -3.12 22.03
CA SER A 340 -24.46 -3.35 23.44
C SER A 340 -25.64 -3.98 24.17
N ARG A 341 -26.86 -3.46 23.97
CA ARG A 341 -28.09 -3.99 24.59
C ARG A 341 -28.38 -5.43 24.16
N ASN A 342 -28.17 -5.75 22.89
CA ASN A 342 -28.30 -7.13 22.38
C ASN A 342 -27.21 -8.05 22.95
N ARG A 343 -25.97 -7.56 23.14
CA ARG A 343 -24.87 -8.33 23.74
C ARG A 343 -25.17 -8.63 25.22
N GLU A 344 -25.63 -7.64 25.97
CA GLU A 344 -26.07 -7.81 27.36
C GLU A 344 -27.26 -8.77 27.48
N GLY A 345 -28.25 -8.64 26.59
CA GLY A 345 -29.38 -9.56 26.52
C GLY A 345 -28.95 -11.01 26.29
N ARG A 346 -28.02 -11.24 25.34
CA ARG A 346 -27.44 -12.56 25.09
C ARG A 346 -26.66 -13.10 26.28
N GLN A 347 -25.88 -12.28 26.97
CA GLN A 347 -25.13 -12.67 28.18
C GLN A 347 -26.07 -13.06 29.32
N LYS A 348 -27.13 -12.27 29.58
CA LYS A 348 -28.15 -12.57 30.59
C LYS A 348 -28.90 -13.87 30.27
N LEU A 349 -29.23 -14.10 29.00
CA LEU A 349 -29.85 -15.35 28.55
C LEU A 349 -28.93 -16.54 28.80
N GLN A 350 -27.64 -16.44 28.43
CA GLN A 350 -26.65 -17.49 28.67
C GLN A 350 -26.47 -17.79 30.16
N GLN A 351 -26.39 -16.77 31.02
CA GLN A 351 -26.29 -16.92 32.47
C GLN A 351 -27.54 -17.59 33.05
N SER A 352 -28.74 -17.21 32.60
CA SER A 352 -30.00 -17.81 33.03
C SER A 352 -30.08 -19.29 32.64
N LEU A 353 -29.72 -19.63 31.40
CA LEU A 353 -29.64 -21.02 30.93
C LEU A 353 -28.62 -21.83 31.73
N HIS A 354 -27.45 -21.25 32.02
CA HIS A 354 -26.41 -21.89 32.83
C HIS A 354 -26.91 -22.16 34.27
N ARG A 355 -27.54 -21.16 34.91
CA ARG A 355 -28.13 -21.30 36.25
C ARG A 355 -29.22 -22.38 36.29
N ARG A 356 -30.08 -22.43 35.27
CA ARG A 356 -31.14 -23.44 35.15
C ARG A 356 -30.56 -24.85 34.99
N ARG A 357 -29.51 -25.01 34.18
CA ARG A 357 -28.77 -26.28 34.06
C ARG A 357 -28.12 -26.70 35.37
N GLN A 358 -27.47 -25.79 36.08
CA GLN A 358 -26.86 -26.07 37.39
C GLN A 358 -27.90 -26.52 38.43
N LEU A 359 -29.05 -25.85 38.50
CA LEU A 359 -30.14 -26.23 39.39
C LEU A 359 -30.70 -27.63 39.06
N GLN A 360 -30.87 -27.95 37.77
CA GLN A 360 -31.27 -29.28 37.35
C GLN A 360 -30.23 -30.36 37.73
N LEU A 361 -28.94 -30.06 37.55
CA LEU A 361 -27.85 -30.95 37.97
C LEU A 361 -27.84 -31.17 39.50
N ARG A 362 -27.96 -30.10 40.30
CA ARG A 362 -28.06 -30.19 41.77
C ARG A 362 -29.27 -31.03 42.20
N ARG A 363 -30.44 -30.84 41.58
CA ARG A 363 -31.63 -31.66 41.86
C ARG A 363 -31.42 -33.14 41.50
N LYS A 364 -30.76 -33.44 40.38
CA LYS A 364 -30.43 -34.82 39.98
C LYS A 364 -29.43 -35.46 40.95
N LEU A 365 -28.40 -34.72 41.38
CA LEU A 365 -27.41 -35.17 42.36
C LEU A 365 -28.05 -35.43 43.72
N HIS A 366 -28.90 -34.52 44.20
CA HIS A 366 -29.62 -34.69 45.46
C HIS A 366 -30.50 -35.96 45.45
N ARG A 367 -31.29 -36.17 44.39
CA ARG A 367 -32.07 -37.40 44.20
C ARG A 367 -31.21 -38.66 44.16
N ARG A 368 -30.00 -38.59 43.58
CA ARG A 368 -29.03 -39.72 43.59
C ARG A 368 -28.47 -39.99 44.98
N MET A 369 -28.16 -38.94 45.74
CA MET A 369 -27.69 -39.05 47.13
C MET A 369 -28.76 -39.65 48.04
N GLU A 370 -30.01 -39.20 47.95
CA GLU A 370 -31.13 -39.78 48.72
C GLU A 370 -31.33 -41.25 48.38
N ARG A 371 -31.27 -41.63 47.09
CA ARG A 371 -31.34 -43.04 46.68
C ARG A 371 -30.19 -43.88 47.24
N ARG A 372 -28.97 -43.33 47.29
CA ARG A 372 -27.81 -43.99 47.90
C ARG A 372 -27.99 -44.14 49.40
N LYS A 373 -28.46 -43.09 50.09
CA LYS A 373 -28.71 -43.11 51.53
C LYS A 373 -29.74 -44.19 51.89
N ARG A 374 -30.87 -44.24 51.17
CA ARG A 374 -31.90 -45.28 51.35
C ARG A 374 -31.39 -46.69 51.05
N LYS A 375 -30.45 -46.86 50.12
CA LYS A 375 -29.81 -48.16 49.86
C LYS A 375 -28.92 -48.58 51.03
N MET A 376 -28.07 -47.67 51.52
CA MET A 376 -27.20 -47.96 52.67
C MET A 376 -27.99 -48.19 53.97
N GLU A 377 -29.13 -47.51 54.15
CA GLU A 377 -30.04 -47.76 55.29
C GLU A 377 -30.63 -49.18 55.21
N LYS A 378 -31.11 -49.60 54.03
CA LYS A 378 -31.58 -50.97 53.81
C LYS A 378 -30.49 -52.03 53.99
N GLU A 379 -29.29 -51.79 53.45
CA GLU A 379 -28.16 -52.70 53.62
C GLU A 379 -27.73 -52.85 55.09
N LYS A 380 -27.92 -51.81 55.93
CA LYS A 380 -27.70 -51.89 57.38
C LYS A 380 -28.79 -52.67 58.10
N GLU A 381 -30.06 -52.44 57.76
CA GLU A 381 -31.19 -53.19 58.30
C GLU A 381 -31.05 -54.70 57.98
N GLU A 382 -30.65 -55.04 56.75
CA GLU A 382 -30.40 -56.43 56.32
C GLU A 382 -29.18 -57.08 57.04
N GLN A 383 -28.22 -56.28 57.52
CA GLN A 383 -27.07 -56.76 58.31
C GLN A 383 -27.37 -56.92 59.80
N GLU A 384 -28.38 -56.22 60.33
CA GLU A 384 -28.83 -56.34 61.72
C GLU A 384 -29.81 -57.51 61.93
N GLU A 385 -30.44 -58.00 60.85
CA GLU A 385 -31.33 -59.17 60.86
C GLU A 385 -30.61 -60.53 60.65
N GLN A 386 -29.31 -60.53 60.34
CA GLN A 386 -28.45 -61.73 60.25
C GLN A 386 -27.60 -61.90 61.51
#